data_AF-A0A6H1RF12-F1
#
_entry.id   AF-A0A6H1RF12-F1
#
_cell.length_a   1.000
_cell.length_b   1.000
_cell.length_c   1.000
_cell.angle_alpha   90.00
_cell.angle_beta   90.00
_cell.angle_gamma   90.00
#
_symmetry.space_group_name_H-M   'P 1'
#
loop_
_entity.id
_entity.type
_entity.pdbx_description
1 polymer ?
#
loop_
_entity_poly.entity_id
_entity_poly.type
_entity_poly.pdbx_seq_one_letter_code
_entity_poly.pdbx_strand_id
1 'polypeptide(L)'
;MDAAKLNEAVRELLEQLADRLPQRRLASYRALGEAGESASLVNEICKMLVNRHTEVTPAEKETLTHLLDVVPTDTGDYAYIRNRGQTLAAIQVADQPRVVTHDDLRKLSADSHALLERLADRLPPDRLEEYRTLSRVGEWGMLVNLLSASLVTRQIPVNPPERDALAALLNWFRLATVGDLEYIRDRENTLASLNVADQP
;
A
#
# COMPACT_ATOMS: atom_id res chain seq x y z
N MET A 1 -13.75 21.72 20.25
CA MET A 1 -12.37 21.57 20.75
C MET A 1 -11.66 22.90 20.57
N ASP A 2 -10.85 23.35 21.54
CA ASP A 2 -10.02 24.55 21.37
C ASP A 2 -8.75 24.24 20.54
N ALA A 3 -8.07 25.26 20.03
CA ALA A 3 -6.93 25.09 19.12
C ALA A 3 -5.74 24.34 19.76
N ALA A 4 -5.53 24.51 21.07
CA ALA A 4 -4.45 23.83 21.78
C ALA A 4 -4.70 22.33 21.89
N LYS A 5 -5.91 21.93 22.29
CA LYS A 5 -6.33 20.52 22.34
C LYS A 5 -6.36 19.86 20.97
N LEU A 6 -6.76 20.61 19.93
CA LEU A 6 -6.67 20.13 18.55
C LEU A 6 -5.23 19.79 18.20
N ASN A 7 -4.30 20.72 18.44
CA ASN A 7 -2.91 20.50 18.09
C ASN A 7 -2.27 19.34 18.88
N GLU A 8 -2.60 19.21 20.16
CA GLU A 8 -2.19 18.07 20.99
C GLU A 8 -2.71 16.75 20.43
N ALA A 9 -4.01 16.63 20.14
CA ALA A 9 -4.61 15.42 19.60
C ALA A 9 -4.01 15.00 18.23
N VAL A 10 -3.69 15.97 17.37
CA VAL A 10 -3.01 15.68 16.09
C VAL A 10 -1.59 15.13 16.32
N ARG A 11 -0.85 15.69 17.30
CA ARG A 11 0.49 15.21 17.64
C ARG A 11 0.46 13.82 18.26
N GLU A 12 -0.50 13.52 19.13
CA GLU A 12 -0.68 12.19 19.69
C GLU A 12 -0.96 11.15 18.60
N LEU A 13 -1.85 11.47 17.65
CA LEU A 13 -2.12 10.60 16.51
C LEU A 13 -0.86 10.39 15.66
N LEU A 14 -0.05 11.43 15.43
CA LEU A 14 1.22 11.30 14.71
C LEU A 14 2.15 10.29 15.40
N GLU A 15 2.29 10.37 16.72
CA GLU A 15 3.18 9.46 17.46
C GLU A 15 2.65 8.03 17.49
N GLN A 16 1.33 7.82 17.58
CA GLN A 16 0.71 6.48 17.44
C GLN A 16 1.00 5.85 16.06
N LEU A 17 1.10 6.68 15.02
CA LEU A 17 1.35 6.25 13.65
C LEU A 17 2.85 6.25 13.29
N ALA A 18 3.74 6.75 14.15
CA ALA A 18 5.12 7.07 13.78
C ALA A 18 5.89 5.88 13.19
N ASP A 19 5.73 4.69 13.76
CA ASP A 19 6.42 3.48 13.30
C ASP A 19 5.92 2.99 11.94
N ARG A 20 4.70 3.37 11.53
CA ARG A 20 4.06 2.99 10.27
C ARG A 20 4.18 4.05 9.18
N LEU A 21 4.57 5.27 9.54
CA LEU A 21 4.80 6.36 8.60
C LEU A 21 6.26 6.37 8.09
N PRO A 22 6.53 6.99 6.92
CA PRO A 22 7.89 7.14 6.44
C PRO A 22 8.77 7.91 7.44
N GLN A 23 9.78 7.24 7.97
CA GLN A 23 10.76 7.79 8.92
C GLN A 23 11.39 9.10 8.44
N ARG A 24 11.71 9.20 7.14
CA ARG A 24 12.26 10.42 6.50
C ARG A 24 11.33 11.65 6.54
N ARG A 25 10.02 11.45 6.77
CA ARG A 25 9.02 12.52 6.83
C ARG A 25 8.64 12.89 8.27
N LEU A 26 8.92 12.03 9.25
CA LEU A 26 8.52 12.24 10.64
C LEU A 26 9.04 13.56 11.22
N ALA A 27 10.30 13.92 10.91
CA ALA A 27 10.86 15.20 11.36
C ALA A 27 10.05 16.40 10.86
N SER A 28 9.65 16.38 9.58
CA SER A 28 8.81 17.43 8.99
C SER A 28 7.41 17.44 9.61
N TYR A 29 6.82 16.27 9.90
CA TYR A 29 5.50 16.19 10.54
C TYR A 29 5.50 16.69 11.98
N ARG A 30 6.54 16.36 12.75
CA ARG A 30 6.72 16.89 14.11
C ARG A 30 6.86 18.40 14.10
N ALA A 31 7.64 18.95 13.15
CA ALA A 31 7.78 20.41 12.99
C ALA A 31 6.44 21.10 12.69
N LEU A 32 5.56 20.51 11.88
CA LEU A 32 4.21 21.05 11.65
C LEU A 32 3.38 21.06 12.94
N GLY A 33 3.43 19.97 13.73
CA GLY A 33 2.73 19.90 15.01
C GLY A 33 3.28 20.90 16.04
N GLU A 34 4.59 21.13 16.07
CA GLU A 34 5.22 22.14 16.93
C GLU A 34 4.84 23.57 16.52
N ALA A 35 4.67 23.82 15.23
CA ALA A 35 4.23 25.11 14.69
C ALA A 35 2.72 25.38 14.87
N GLY A 36 1.92 24.38 15.31
CA GLY A 36 0.46 24.51 15.41
C GLY A 36 -0.26 24.38 14.06
N GLU A 37 0.43 23.89 13.03
CA GLU A 37 -0.08 23.72 11.66
C GLU A 37 -0.95 22.45 11.53
N SER A 38 -1.98 22.35 12.38
CA SER A 38 -2.78 21.13 12.55
C SER A 38 -3.48 20.67 11.25
N ALA A 39 -4.02 21.61 10.45
CA ALA A 39 -4.65 21.29 9.17
C ALA A 39 -3.64 20.70 8.15
N SER A 40 -2.47 21.32 8.05
CA SER A 40 -1.38 20.85 7.19
C SER A 40 -0.90 19.46 7.61
N LEU A 41 -0.73 19.23 8.91
CA LEU A 41 -0.29 17.95 9.45
C LEU A 41 -1.34 16.84 9.23
N VAL A 42 -2.61 17.07 9.55
CA VAL A 42 -3.69 16.09 9.32
C VAL A 42 -3.80 15.75 7.85
N ASN A 43 -3.72 16.75 6.95
CA ASN A 43 -3.79 16.51 5.52
C ASN A 43 -2.62 15.63 5.03
N GLU A 44 -1.39 15.87 5.50
CA GLU A 44 -0.24 15.04 5.14
C GLU A 44 -0.32 13.63 5.73
N ILE A 45 -0.83 13.46 6.96
CA ILE A 45 -1.08 12.14 7.54
C ILE A 45 -2.10 11.39 6.66
N CYS A 46 -3.27 11.98 6.38
CA CYS A 46 -4.29 11.37 5.51
C CYS A 46 -3.74 10.97 4.14
N LYS A 47 -2.99 11.88 3.50
CA LYS A 47 -2.33 11.63 2.23
C LYS A 47 -1.40 10.42 2.30
N MET A 48 -0.63 10.28 3.38
CA MET A 48 0.26 9.15 3.54
C MET A 48 -0.50 7.84 3.79
N LEU A 49 -1.51 7.88 4.65
CA LEU A 49 -2.34 6.70 4.94
C LEU A 49 -3.01 6.17 3.69
N VAL A 50 -3.58 7.05 2.86
CA VAL A 50 -4.24 6.69 1.60
C VAL A 50 -3.23 6.19 0.57
N ASN A 51 -2.20 6.99 0.24
CA ASN A 51 -1.30 6.68 -0.88
C ASN A 51 -0.37 5.49 -0.61
N ARG A 52 -0.11 5.17 0.67
CA ARG A 52 0.71 4.02 1.03
C ARG A 52 -0.09 2.84 1.55
N HIS A 53 -1.41 2.95 1.57
CA HIS A 53 -2.26 1.91 2.14
C HIS A 53 -1.79 1.55 3.56
N THR A 54 -1.42 2.57 4.33
CA THR A 54 -0.97 2.38 5.71
C THR A 54 -2.21 2.15 6.56
N GLU A 55 -2.23 1.01 7.22
CA GLU A 55 -3.36 0.60 8.04
C GLU A 55 -3.38 1.34 9.37
N VAL A 56 -4.61 1.62 9.81
CA VAL A 56 -4.89 2.18 11.12
C VAL A 56 -5.77 1.24 11.93
N THR A 57 -5.71 1.34 13.25
CA THR A 57 -6.67 0.66 14.13
C THR A 57 -8.04 1.32 14.03
N PRO A 58 -9.13 0.65 14.47
CA PRO A 58 -10.43 1.28 14.57
C PRO A 58 -10.42 2.57 15.41
N ALA A 59 -9.68 2.57 16.53
CA ALA A 59 -9.55 3.73 17.42
C ALA A 59 -8.81 4.90 16.76
N GLU A 60 -7.74 4.62 16.01
CA GLU A 60 -7.03 5.64 15.23
C GLU A 60 -7.92 6.23 14.13
N LYS A 61 -8.75 5.41 13.47
CA LYS A 61 -9.70 5.90 12.47
C LYS A 61 -10.79 6.77 13.09
N GLU A 62 -11.29 6.40 14.26
CA GLU A 62 -12.24 7.22 15.01
C GLU A 62 -11.63 8.58 15.39
N THR A 63 -10.40 8.56 15.89
CA THR A 63 -9.63 9.76 16.23
C THR A 63 -9.44 10.64 15.00
N LEU A 64 -9.04 10.06 13.87
CA LEU A 64 -8.87 10.78 12.61
C LEU A 64 -10.19 11.36 12.09
N THR A 65 -11.29 10.62 12.22
CA THR A 65 -12.64 11.09 11.85
C THR A 65 -12.99 12.33 12.65
N HIS A 66 -12.82 12.28 13.97
CA HIS A 66 -13.06 13.43 14.84
C HIS A 66 -12.16 14.63 14.50
N LEU A 67 -10.87 14.40 14.21
CA LEU A 67 -9.95 15.46 13.80
C LEU A 67 -10.37 16.12 12.47
N LEU A 68 -10.79 15.32 11.49
CA LEU A 68 -11.27 15.84 10.20
C LEU A 68 -12.56 16.67 10.32
N ASP A 69 -13.36 16.45 11.36
CA ASP A 69 -14.59 17.20 11.60
C ASP A 69 -14.38 18.58 12.23
N VAL A 70 -13.22 18.79 12.87
CA VAL A 70 -12.97 19.97 13.72
C VAL A 70 -11.76 20.79 13.29
N VAL A 71 -10.93 20.28 12.37
CA VAL A 71 -9.76 21.00 11.87
C VAL A 71 -10.20 22.14 10.92
N PRO A 72 -9.66 23.36 11.07
CA PRO A 72 -10.06 24.48 10.21
C PRO A 72 -9.59 24.27 8.76
N THR A 73 -10.44 24.60 7.80
CA THR A 73 -10.17 24.43 6.35
C THR A 73 -9.90 25.75 5.62
N ASP A 74 -9.85 26.84 6.39
CA ASP A 74 -10.09 28.19 5.89
C ASP A 74 -8.84 28.81 5.27
N THR A 75 -7.67 28.20 5.51
CA THR A 75 -6.35 28.78 5.25
C THR A 75 -5.51 28.00 4.23
N GLY A 76 -6.03 26.92 3.62
CA GLY A 76 -5.25 26.12 2.68
C GLY A 76 -6.05 25.16 1.77
N ASP A 77 -5.42 24.76 0.66
CA ASP A 77 -5.97 23.78 -0.28
C ASP A 77 -5.70 22.35 0.19
N TYR A 78 -6.42 21.92 1.23
CA TYR A 78 -6.24 20.60 1.85
C TYR A 78 -7.18 19.56 1.20
N ALA A 79 -6.74 18.98 0.09
CA ALA A 79 -7.54 18.05 -0.71
C ALA A 79 -8.11 16.86 0.09
N TYR A 80 -7.34 16.28 1.04
CA TYR A 80 -7.78 15.12 1.80
C TYR A 80 -8.77 15.49 2.91
N ILE A 81 -8.70 16.72 3.42
CA ILE A 81 -9.66 17.24 4.41
C ILE A 81 -10.97 17.62 3.70
N ARG A 82 -10.88 18.34 2.56
CA ARG A 82 -12.05 18.70 1.75
C ARG A 82 -12.84 17.47 1.29
N ASN A 83 -12.14 16.40 0.93
CA ASN A 83 -12.74 15.14 0.50
C ASN A 83 -12.84 14.11 1.64
N ARG A 84 -13.09 14.53 2.89
CA ARG A 84 -13.05 13.67 4.09
C ARG A 84 -13.79 12.33 3.93
N GLY A 85 -14.95 12.30 3.29
CA GLY A 85 -15.71 11.05 3.10
C GLY A 85 -14.98 10.05 2.21
N GLN A 86 -14.38 10.52 1.11
CA GLN A 86 -13.56 9.69 0.23
C GLN A 86 -12.26 9.29 0.92
N THR A 87 -11.62 10.21 1.64
CA THR A 87 -10.40 9.95 2.41
C THR A 87 -10.64 8.85 3.45
N LEU A 88 -11.68 8.97 4.28
CA LEU A 88 -12.02 7.98 5.31
C LEU A 88 -12.44 6.63 4.71
N ALA A 89 -13.09 6.63 3.55
CA ALA A 89 -13.41 5.40 2.83
C ALA A 89 -12.16 4.69 2.29
N ALA A 90 -11.15 5.46 1.86
CA ALA A 90 -9.88 4.93 1.34
C ALA A 90 -8.91 4.46 2.44
N ILE A 91 -9.09 4.91 3.69
CA ILE A 91 -8.25 4.51 4.82
C ILE A 91 -8.57 3.09 5.27
N GLN A 92 -7.54 2.26 5.30
CA GLN A 92 -7.60 0.85 5.65
C GLN A 92 -7.58 0.66 7.15
N VAL A 93 -8.48 -0.20 7.62
CA VAL A 93 -8.62 -0.54 9.04
C VAL A 93 -8.23 -1.99 9.23
N ALA A 94 -7.37 -2.23 10.20
CA ALA A 94 -7.03 -3.57 10.67
C ALA A 94 -6.95 -3.58 12.19
N ASP A 95 -7.40 -4.66 12.82
CA ASP A 95 -7.24 -4.83 14.28
C ASP A 95 -5.77 -4.86 14.68
N GLN A 96 -4.91 -5.36 13.78
CA GLN A 96 -3.45 -5.38 13.92
C GLN A 96 -2.81 -4.83 12.65
N PRO A 97 -2.59 -3.50 12.58
CA PRO A 97 -1.91 -2.85 11.47
C PRO A 97 -0.51 -3.41 11.26
N ARG A 98 -0.16 -3.77 10.03
CA ARG A 98 1.20 -4.20 9.72
C ARG A 98 2.14 -3.01 9.70
N VAL A 99 3.25 -3.12 10.43
CA VAL A 99 4.42 -2.26 10.19
C VAL A 99 5.13 -2.77 8.95
N VAL A 100 5.06 -2.01 7.85
CA VAL A 100 5.80 -2.31 6.63
C VAL A 100 7.15 -1.61 6.70
N THR A 101 8.20 -2.39 6.92
CA THR A 101 9.56 -1.87 7.05
C THR A 101 10.20 -1.61 5.69
N HIS A 102 11.31 -0.87 5.68
CA HIS A 102 12.12 -0.74 4.47
C HIS A 102 12.65 -2.10 3.97
N ASP A 103 12.89 -3.04 4.88
CA ASP A 103 13.37 -4.38 4.58
C ASP A 103 12.26 -5.23 3.93
N ASP A 104 11.02 -5.09 4.40
CA ASP A 104 9.85 -5.71 3.74
C ASP A 104 9.71 -5.24 2.29
N LEU A 105 9.88 -3.94 2.04
CA LEU A 105 9.78 -3.38 0.69
C LEU A 105 10.96 -3.81 -0.18
N ARG A 106 12.19 -3.84 0.36
CA ARG A 106 13.36 -4.37 -0.35
C ARG A 106 13.17 -5.84 -0.71
N LYS A 107 12.61 -6.62 0.21
CA LYS A 107 12.29 -8.03 -0.02
C LYS A 107 11.22 -8.20 -1.10
N LEU A 108 10.11 -7.46 -1.03
CA LEU A 108 9.07 -7.47 -2.06
C LEU A 108 9.65 -7.11 -3.45
N SER A 109 10.49 -6.08 -3.51
CA SER A 109 11.18 -5.68 -4.74
C SER A 109 12.05 -6.81 -5.30
N ALA A 110 12.86 -7.44 -4.44
CA ALA A 110 13.78 -8.49 -4.85
C ALA A 110 13.03 -9.77 -5.27
N ASP A 111 12.05 -10.20 -4.49
CA ASP A 111 11.29 -11.43 -4.73
C ASP A 111 10.42 -11.30 -6.00
N SER A 112 9.78 -10.15 -6.20
CA SER A 112 8.97 -9.89 -7.41
C SER A 112 9.83 -9.85 -8.67
N HIS A 113 10.99 -9.19 -8.62
CA HIS A 113 11.96 -9.16 -9.71
C HIS A 113 12.54 -10.56 -10.00
N ALA A 114 12.93 -11.31 -8.97
CA ALA A 114 13.50 -12.64 -9.14
C ALA A 114 12.51 -13.62 -9.80
N LEU A 115 11.22 -13.55 -9.45
CA LEU A 115 10.19 -14.37 -10.10
C LEU A 115 10.01 -13.97 -11.57
N LEU A 116 9.96 -12.66 -11.87
CA LEU A 116 9.86 -12.16 -13.25
C LEU A 116 11.00 -12.70 -14.12
N GLU A 117 12.25 -12.60 -13.65
CA GLU A 117 13.41 -13.02 -14.43
C GLU A 117 13.49 -14.55 -14.62
N ARG A 118 12.96 -15.34 -13.68
CA ARG A 118 12.84 -16.80 -13.87
C ARG A 118 11.88 -17.16 -15.00
N LEU A 119 10.82 -16.37 -15.20
CA LEU A 119 9.78 -16.58 -16.20
C LEU A 119 10.08 -15.88 -17.54
N ALA A 120 11.19 -15.13 -17.63
CA ALA A 120 11.46 -14.21 -18.72
C ALA A 120 11.51 -14.87 -20.10
N ASP A 121 12.01 -16.09 -20.18
CA ASP A 121 12.13 -16.88 -21.41
C ASP A 121 10.78 -17.37 -21.95
N ARG A 122 9.79 -17.50 -21.07
CA ARG A 122 8.43 -17.97 -21.37
C ARG A 122 7.42 -16.85 -21.58
N LEU A 123 7.81 -15.61 -21.30
CA LEU A 123 6.96 -14.44 -21.44
C LEU A 123 7.09 -13.81 -22.83
N PRO A 124 6.00 -13.22 -23.37
CA PRO A 124 6.08 -12.42 -24.59
C PRO A 124 7.05 -11.24 -24.40
N PRO A 125 7.93 -10.94 -25.38
CA PRO A 125 8.93 -9.88 -25.25
C PRO A 125 8.37 -8.52 -24.84
N ASP A 126 7.28 -8.10 -25.48
CA ASP A 126 6.62 -6.81 -25.20
C ASP A 126 6.09 -6.73 -23.75
N ARG A 127 5.59 -7.85 -23.22
CA ARG A 127 5.12 -7.93 -21.83
C ARG A 127 6.26 -7.96 -20.84
N LEU A 128 7.35 -8.65 -21.17
CA LEU A 128 8.53 -8.71 -20.33
C LEU A 128 9.16 -7.31 -20.15
N GLU A 129 9.21 -6.49 -21.20
CA GLU A 129 9.71 -5.12 -21.12
C GLU A 129 8.82 -4.23 -20.23
N GLU A 130 7.49 -4.33 -20.39
CA GLU A 130 6.51 -3.66 -19.53
C GLU A 130 6.71 -4.06 -18.05
N TYR A 131 6.84 -5.35 -17.78
CA TYR A 131 6.98 -5.88 -16.41
C TYR A 131 8.30 -5.45 -15.76
N ARG A 132 9.40 -5.44 -16.52
CA ARG A 132 10.68 -4.90 -16.05
C ARG A 132 10.62 -3.42 -15.75
N THR A 133 9.81 -2.67 -16.50
CA THR A 133 9.56 -1.24 -16.21
C THR A 133 8.84 -1.09 -14.88
N LEU A 134 7.73 -1.80 -14.68
CA LEU A 134 6.97 -1.80 -13.41
C LEU A 134 7.84 -2.20 -12.21
N SER A 135 8.66 -3.25 -12.37
CA SER A 135 9.64 -3.69 -11.36
C SER A 135 10.60 -2.57 -10.97
N ARG A 136 11.10 -1.79 -11.93
CA ARG A 136 12.09 -0.72 -11.72
C ARG A 136 11.49 0.51 -11.07
N VAL A 137 10.26 0.88 -11.44
CA VAL A 137 9.59 2.07 -10.89
C VAL A 137 8.89 1.81 -9.56
N GLY A 138 8.85 0.56 -9.09
CA GLY A 138 8.28 0.20 -7.79
C GLY A 138 6.78 -0.13 -7.83
N GLU A 139 6.22 -0.34 -9.03
CA GLU A 139 4.81 -0.71 -9.23
C GLU A 139 4.60 -2.21 -9.05
N TRP A 140 5.02 -2.74 -7.89
CA TRP A 140 5.09 -4.18 -7.64
C TRP A 140 3.71 -4.85 -7.60
N GLY A 141 2.67 -4.14 -7.12
CA GLY A 141 1.30 -4.64 -7.16
C GLY A 141 0.80 -4.85 -8.58
N MET A 142 1.01 -3.86 -9.46
CA MET A 142 0.66 -3.97 -10.87
C MET A 142 1.48 -5.07 -11.57
N LEU A 143 2.78 -5.13 -11.30
CA LEU A 143 3.66 -6.18 -11.81
C LEU A 143 3.13 -7.57 -11.47
N VAL A 144 2.89 -7.85 -10.18
CA VAL A 144 2.44 -9.17 -9.73
C VAL A 144 1.08 -9.52 -10.31
N ASN A 145 0.17 -8.54 -10.40
CA ASN A 145 -1.16 -8.75 -10.99
C ASN A 145 -1.07 -9.10 -12.48
N LEU A 146 -0.32 -8.33 -13.27
CA LEU A 146 -0.18 -8.57 -14.72
C LEU A 146 0.62 -9.84 -15.03
N LEU A 147 1.64 -10.14 -14.23
CA LEU A 147 2.37 -11.40 -14.33
C LEU A 147 1.43 -12.58 -14.10
N SER A 148 0.61 -12.53 -13.04
CA SER A 148 -0.40 -13.56 -12.75
C SER A 148 -1.40 -13.70 -13.90
N ALA A 149 -1.86 -12.58 -14.47
CA ALA A 149 -2.73 -12.58 -15.63
C ALA A 149 -2.10 -13.29 -16.83
N SER A 150 -0.84 -13.01 -17.14
CA SER A 150 -0.12 -13.69 -18.22
C SER A 150 0.01 -15.18 -17.98
N LEU A 151 0.35 -15.61 -16.76
CA LEU A 151 0.48 -17.02 -16.43
C LEU A 151 -0.84 -17.78 -16.60
N VAL A 152 -1.94 -17.23 -16.09
CA VAL A 152 -3.27 -17.85 -16.16
C VAL A 152 -3.82 -17.81 -17.58
N THR A 153 -3.86 -16.65 -18.23
CA THR A 153 -4.54 -16.50 -19.53
C THR A 153 -3.82 -17.20 -20.68
N ARG A 154 -2.49 -17.32 -20.59
CA ARG A 154 -1.67 -17.96 -21.63
C ARG A 154 -1.27 -19.37 -21.27
N GLN A 155 -1.66 -19.86 -20.09
CA GLN A 155 -1.31 -21.20 -19.59
C GLN A 155 0.21 -21.45 -19.62
N ILE A 156 0.99 -20.42 -19.27
CA ILE A 156 2.45 -20.52 -19.22
C ILE A 156 2.82 -21.55 -18.15
N PRO A 157 3.60 -22.59 -18.49
CA PRO A 157 4.04 -23.58 -17.52
C PRO A 157 4.84 -22.95 -16.38
N VAL A 158 4.47 -23.28 -15.15
CA VAL A 158 5.21 -22.93 -13.94
C VAL A 158 5.58 -24.18 -13.17
N ASN A 159 6.79 -24.22 -12.61
CA ASN A 159 7.16 -25.30 -11.70
C ASN A 159 6.64 -25.03 -10.28
N PRO A 160 6.62 -26.06 -9.39
CA PRO A 160 6.14 -25.87 -8.01
C PRO A 160 6.87 -24.74 -7.25
N PRO A 161 8.21 -24.58 -7.33
CA PRO A 161 8.90 -23.44 -6.72
C PRO A 161 8.45 -22.05 -7.23
N GLU A 162 8.17 -21.91 -8.53
CA GLU A 162 7.65 -20.67 -9.12
C GLU A 162 6.23 -20.38 -8.64
N ARG A 163 5.39 -21.42 -8.57
CA ARG A 163 4.02 -21.32 -8.03
C ARG A 163 4.04 -20.91 -6.55
N ASP A 164 4.94 -21.46 -5.75
CA ASP A 164 5.09 -21.10 -4.33
C ASP A 164 5.63 -19.68 -4.16
N ALA A 165 6.58 -19.26 -4.99
CA ALA A 165 7.07 -17.89 -5.01
C ALA A 165 5.96 -16.89 -5.38
N LEU A 166 5.13 -17.22 -6.37
CA LEU A 166 3.97 -16.41 -6.73
C LEU A 166 2.96 -16.37 -5.58
N ALA A 167 2.66 -17.50 -4.94
CA ALA A 167 1.77 -17.56 -3.79
C ALA A 167 2.25 -16.68 -2.63
N ALA A 168 3.55 -16.67 -2.34
CA ALA A 168 4.15 -15.79 -1.33
C ALA A 168 3.98 -14.31 -1.69
N LEU A 169 4.17 -13.93 -2.96
CA LEU A 169 3.94 -12.57 -3.43
C LEU A 169 2.46 -12.18 -3.35
N LEU A 170 1.54 -13.03 -3.82
CA LEU A 170 0.09 -12.77 -3.73
C LEU A 170 -0.37 -12.61 -2.29
N ASN A 171 0.18 -13.40 -1.36
CA ASN A 171 -0.12 -13.32 0.06
C ASN A 171 0.51 -12.13 0.77
N TRP A 172 1.54 -11.50 0.19
CA TRP A 172 2.10 -10.27 0.73
C TRP A 172 1.09 -9.12 0.66
N PHE A 173 0.32 -9.05 -0.42
CA PHE A 173 -0.72 -8.04 -0.60
C PHE A 173 -1.95 -8.39 0.23
N ARG A 174 -2.58 -7.39 0.84
CA ARG A 174 -3.82 -7.58 1.59
C ARG A 174 -5.02 -7.34 0.68
N LEU A 175 -6.07 -8.16 0.81
CA LEU A 175 -7.24 -8.13 -0.06
C LEU A 175 -7.99 -6.79 -0.02
N ALA A 176 -7.97 -6.10 1.11
CA ALA A 176 -8.59 -4.79 1.28
C ALA A 176 -7.93 -3.67 0.44
N THR A 177 -6.76 -3.93 -0.16
CA THR A 177 -5.88 -2.90 -0.74
C THR A 177 -5.69 -3.04 -2.25
N VAL A 178 -6.30 -4.05 -2.86
CA VAL A 178 -6.02 -4.51 -4.23
C VAL A 178 -7.25 -4.42 -5.12
N GLY A 179 -8.14 -3.47 -4.86
CA GLY A 179 -9.51 -3.41 -5.42
C GLY A 179 -9.60 -3.71 -6.92
N ASP A 180 -8.71 -3.11 -7.71
CA ASP A 180 -8.67 -3.24 -9.17
C ASP A 180 -7.68 -4.31 -9.68
N LEU A 181 -6.90 -4.93 -8.77
CA LEU A 181 -5.91 -5.96 -9.08
C LEU A 181 -6.54 -7.35 -8.93
N GLU A 182 -7.35 -7.71 -9.92
CA GLU A 182 -8.19 -8.91 -9.94
C GLU A 182 -7.47 -10.20 -9.52
N TYR A 183 -6.28 -10.47 -10.05
CA TYR A 183 -5.55 -11.72 -9.78
C TYR A 183 -4.94 -11.75 -8.37
N ILE A 184 -4.69 -10.59 -7.77
CA ILE A 184 -4.25 -10.50 -6.38
C ILE A 184 -5.44 -10.62 -5.42
N ARG A 185 -6.57 -10.01 -5.80
CA ARG A 185 -7.83 -10.09 -5.07
C ARG A 185 -8.38 -11.51 -5.05
N ASP A 186 -8.34 -12.20 -6.18
CA ASP A 186 -8.77 -13.59 -6.31
C ASP A 186 -7.58 -14.54 -6.40
N ARG A 187 -6.70 -14.46 -5.41
CA ARG A 187 -5.45 -15.24 -5.37
C ARG A 187 -5.68 -16.74 -5.35
N GLU A 188 -6.76 -17.20 -4.72
CA GLU A 188 -7.07 -18.62 -4.60
C GLU A 188 -7.41 -19.20 -5.97
N ASN A 189 -8.32 -18.55 -6.72
CA ASN A 189 -8.64 -18.98 -8.08
C ASN A 189 -7.46 -18.75 -9.04
N THR A 190 -6.68 -17.68 -8.84
CA THR A 190 -5.45 -17.43 -9.61
C THR A 190 -4.48 -18.59 -9.47
N LEU A 191 -4.17 -19.02 -8.24
CA LEU A 191 -3.27 -20.14 -7.97
C LEU A 191 -3.83 -21.48 -8.45
N ALA A 192 -5.15 -21.67 -8.38
CA ALA A 192 -5.81 -22.88 -8.88
C ALA A 192 -5.81 -22.98 -10.42
N SER A 193 -5.74 -21.84 -11.12
CA SER A 193 -5.79 -21.75 -12.58
C SER A 193 -4.40 -21.83 -13.25
N LEU A 194 -3.33 -22.00 -12.48
CA LEU A 194 -1.97 -22.11 -13.00
C LEU A 194 -1.73 -23.47 -13.65
N ASN A 195 -1.02 -23.45 -14.78
CA ASN A 195 -0.48 -24.65 -15.42
C ASN A 195 0.79 -25.11 -14.68
N VAL A 196 0.64 -25.91 -13.62
CA VAL A 196 1.76 -26.41 -12.82
C VAL A 196 2.34 -27.68 -13.45
N ALA A 197 3.61 -27.65 -13.85
CA ALA A 197 4.33 -28.77 -14.44
C ALA A 197 5.69 -28.98 -13.76
N ASP A 198 6.12 -30.24 -13.57
CA ASP A 198 7.39 -30.55 -12.90
C ASP A 198 8.62 -30.01 -13.65
N GLN A 199 8.51 -29.86 -14.98
CA GLN A 199 9.48 -29.18 -15.83
C GLN A 199 8.75 -28.24 -16.81
N PRO A 200 8.95 -26.92 -16.70
CA PRO A 200 8.32 -25.93 -17.56
C PRO A 200 9.06 -25.71 -18.88
#